data_AF-A0A918F917-F1
#
_entry.id   AF-A0A918F917-F1
#
_cell.length_a   1.000
_cell.length_b   1.000
_cell.length_c   1.000
_cell.angle_alpha   90.00
_cell.angle_beta   90.00
_cell.angle_gamma   90.00
#
_symmetry.space_group_name_H-M   'P 1'
#
loop_
_entity.id
_entity.type
_entity.pdbx_description
1 polymer ?
#
loop_
_entity_poly.entity_id
_entity_poly.type
_entity_poly.pdbx_seq_one_letter_code
_entity_poly.pdbx_strand_id
1 'polypeptide(L)' 'MGRGRQKAKHTKVARELKYFSPDTDYNALERELAGSDDDKYEDDLSKWSEYADDGSDHYVPGDGSQRA' A
#
# COMPACT_ATOMS: atom_id res chain seq x y z
N MET A 1 35.28 -22.80 -7.47
CA MET A 1 35.59 -21.65 -6.58
C MET A 1 34.75 -20.38 -6.84
N GLY A 2 33.48 -20.47 -7.31
CA GLY A 2 32.69 -19.27 -7.67
C GLY A 2 31.43 -18.98 -6.82
N ARG A 3 30.94 -19.96 -6.04
CA ARG A 3 29.62 -19.85 -5.38
C ARG A 3 29.58 -18.83 -4.24
N GLY A 4 30.64 -18.67 -3.45
CA GLY A 4 30.66 -17.72 -2.34
C GLY A 4 30.57 -16.26 -2.79
N ARG A 5 31.22 -15.91 -3.91
CA ARG A 5 31.16 -14.57 -4.51
C ARG A 5 29.77 -14.27 -5.08
N GLN A 6 29.16 -15.24 -5.76
CA GLN A 6 27.79 -15.12 -6.23
C GLN A 6 26.82 -14.93 -5.06
N LYS A 7 26.92 -15.76 -4.02
CA LYS A 7 26.09 -15.64 -2.81
C LYS A 7 26.20 -14.25 -2.18
N ALA A 8 27.42 -13.73 -2.03
CA ALA A 8 27.63 -12.37 -1.50
C ALA A 8 26.97 -11.29 -2.38
N LYS A 9 27.13 -11.38 -3.71
CA LYS A 9 26.49 -10.45 -4.66
C LYS A 9 24.95 -10.52 -4.56
N HIS A 10 24.37 -11.72 -4.53
CA HIS A 10 22.93 -11.89 -4.43
C HIS A 10 22.38 -11.40 -3.10
N THR A 11 23.07 -11.63 -1.97
CA THR A 11 22.64 -11.10 -0.67
C THR A 11 22.67 -9.57 -0.64
N LYS A 12 23.66 -8.95 -1.30
CA LYS A 12 23.71 -7.49 -1.44
C LYS A 12 22.51 -6.97 -2.21
N VAL A 13 22.25 -7.51 -3.41
CA VAL A 13 21.11 -7.13 -4.25
C VAL A 13 19.78 -7.38 -3.53
N ALA A 14 19.63 -8.51 -2.83
CA ALA A 14 18.41 -8.81 -2.09
C ALA A 14 18.14 -7.81 -0.96
N ARG A 15 19.19 -7.33 -0.28
CA ARG A 15 19.05 -6.27 0.74
C ARG A 15 18.70 -4.94 0.12
N GLU A 16 19.36 -4.58 -0.98
CA GLU A 16 19.01 -3.38 -1.75
C GLU A 16 17.53 -3.43 -2.14
N LEU A 17 17.07 -4.52 -2.75
CA LEU A 17 15.65 -4.70 -3.12
C LEU A 17 14.68 -4.67 -1.93
N LYS A 18 15.04 -5.30 -0.79
CA LYS A 18 14.17 -5.35 0.40
C LYS A 18 13.97 -3.97 1.02
N TYR A 19 15.02 -3.13 1.02
CA TYR A 19 15.01 -1.82 1.65
C TYR A 19 14.97 -0.68 0.63
N PHE A 20 14.78 -1.00 -0.65
CA PHE A 20 14.60 -0.01 -1.71
C PHE A 20 13.20 0.57 -1.58
N SER A 21 13.15 1.85 -1.23
CA SER A 21 11.97 2.68 -1.45
C SER A 21 12.22 3.48 -2.73
N PRO A 22 11.40 3.31 -3.78
CA PRO A 22 11.49 4.20 -4.94
C PRO A 22 11.11 5.62 -4.52
N ASP A 23 11.80 6.60 -5.11
CA ASP A 23 11.39 8.00 -5.00
C ASP A 23 10.11 8.18 -5.83
N THR A 24 9.07 8.73 -5.20
CA THR A 24 7.80 9.01 -5.86
C THR A 24 7.81 10.43 -6.41
N ASP A 25 7.56 10.60 -7.71
CA ASP A 25 7.40 11.93 -8.32
C ASP A 25 5.99 12.46 -8.03
N TYR A 26 5.88 13.27 -6.98
CA TYR A 26 4.61 13.87 -6.57
C TYR A 26 4.03 14.83 -7.62
N ASN A 27 4.87 15.51 -8.42
CA ASN A 27 4.38 16.43 -9.44
C ASN A 27 3.70 15.68 -10.61
N ALA A 28 4.25 14.52 -10.96
CA ALA A 28 3.63 13.65 -11.97
C ALA A 28 2.29 13.09 -11.45
N LEU A 29 2.24 12.68 -10.18
CA LEU A 29 1.03 12.17 -9.53
C LEU A 29 -0.08 13.22 -9.47
N GLU A 30 0.24 14.45 -9.04
CA GLU A 30 -0.73 15.55 -8.99
C GLU A 30 -1.35 15.84 -10.35
N ARG A 31 -0.54 15.81 -11.42
CA ARG A 31 -1.04 16.03 -12.79
C ARG A 31 -1.99 14.92 -13.24
N GLU A 32 -1.73 13.67 -12.87
CA GLU A 32 -2.61 12.53 -13.19
C GLU A 32 -3.93 12.61 -12.42
N LEU A 33 -3.87 12.97 -11.14
CA LEU A 33 -5.05 13.18 -10.31
C LEU A 33 -5.89 14.36 -10.80
N ALA A 34 -5.25 15.49 -11.14
CA ALA A 34 -5.95 16.68 -11.63
C ALA A 34 -6.52 16.51 -13.05
N GLY A 35 -5.99 15.58 -13.85
CA GLY A 35 -6.46 15.28 -15.21
C GLY A 35 -7.46 14.13 -15.28
N SER A 36 -7.78 13.50 -14.16
CA SER A 36 -8.82 12.46 -14.07
C SER A 36 -10.16 13.15 -13.82
N ASP A 37 -10.94 13.36 -14.89
CA ASP A 37 -12.28 13.98 -14.84
C ASP A 37 -13.15 13.41 -13.71
N ASP A 38 -13.92 14.29 -13.04
CA ASP A 38 -14.85 13.99 -11.95
C ASP A 38 -15.79 12.81 -12.27
N ASP A 39 -16.16 12.63 -13.55
CA ASP A 39 -17.05 11.57 -14.02
C ASP A 39 -16.57 10.15 -13.66
N LYS A 40 -15.24 9.91 -13.66
CA LYS A 40 -14.68 8.60 -13.30
C LYS A 40 -14.63 8.38 -11.79
N TYR A 41 -14.42 9.47 -11.05
CA TYR A 41 -14.43 9.46 -9.60
C TYR A 41 -15.81 9.11 -9.06
N GLU A 42 -16.87 9.68 -9.64
CA GLU A 42 -18.25 9.39 -9.23
C GLU A 42 -18.64 7.91 -9.49
N ASP A 43 -18.25 7.35 -10.65
CA ASP A 43 -18.51 5.93 -10.98
C ASP A 43 -17.80 4.98 -10.00
N ASP A 44 -16.51 5.23 -9.73
CA ASP A 44 -15.75 4.46 -8.75
C ASP A 44 -16.33 4.58 -7.34
N LEU A 45 -16.75 5.78 -6.92
CA LEU A 45 -17.35 6.00 -5.61
C LEU A 45 -18.69 5.27 -5.47
N SER A 46 -19.50 5.25 -6.53
CA SER A 46 -20.78 4.54 -6.56
C SER A 46 -20.61 3.03 -6.34
N LYS A 47 -19.56 2.45 -6.91
CA LYS A 47 -19.24 1.01 -6.83
C LYS A 47 -18.95 0.53 -5.41
N TRP A 48 -18.43 1.42 -4.56
CA TRP A 48 -18.07 1.10 -3.18
C TRP A 48 -19.08 1.62 -2.15
N SER A 49 -20.14 2.31 -2.60
CA SER A 49 -21.16 2.92 -1.73
C SER A 49 -21.83 1.92 -0.78
N GLU A 50 -22.03 0.67 -1.20
CA GLU A 50 -22.61 -0.42 -0.39
C GLU A 50 -21.78 -0.73 0.87
N TYR A 51 -20.46 -0.54 0.82
CA TYR A 51 -19.57 -0.77 1.96
C TYR A 51 -19.45 0.46 2.89
N ALA A 52 -19.79 1.65 2.40
CA ALA A 52 -19.72 2.88 3.17
C ALA A 52 -20.90 3.03 4.15
N ASP A 53 -22.06 2.46 3.82
CA ASP A 53 -23.28 2.54 4.63
C ASP A 53 -23.30 1.47 5.75
N ASP A 54 -22.80 0.25 5.48
CA ASP A 54 -22.77 -0.90 6.42
C ASP A 54 -21.62 -0.85 7.46
N GLY A 55 -20.55 -0.12 7.18
CA GLY A 55 -19.31 -0.16 7.98
C GLY A 55 -19.22 0.75 9.21
N SER A 56 -20.26 1.52 9.52
CA SER A 56 -20.15 2.63 10.50
C SER A 56 -20.45 2.28 11.97
N ASP A 57 -20.89 1.05 12.32
CA ASP A 57 -21.28 0.74 13.71
C ASP A 57 -20.94 -0.68 14.22
N HIS A 58 -19.73 -1.18 13.98
CA HIS A 58 -19.27 -2.38 14.72
C HIS A 58 -17.80 -2.31 15.11
N TYR A 59 -17.49 -1.34 15.98
CA TYR A 59 -16.30 -1.42 16.83
C TYR A 59 -16.61 -2.27 18.05
N VAL A 60 -16.16 -3.53 18.06
CA VAL A 60 -16.13 -4.35 19.28
C VAL A 60 -14.80 -4.06 19.97
N PRO A 61 -14.78 -3.28 21.08
CA PRO A 61 -13.59 -3.18 21.89
C PRO A 61 -13.23 -4.58 22.40
N GLY A 62 -12.04 -5.05 22.01
CA GLY A 62 -11.56 -6.38 22.37
C GLY A 62 -11.51 -6.56 23.88
N ASP A 63 -12.07 -7.68 24.33
CA ASP A 63 -11.89 -8.27 25.66
C ASP A 63 -10.40 -8.21 26.05
N GLY A 64 -10.12 -7.31 27.00
CA GLY A 64 -8.86 -7.23 27.71
C GLY A 64 -8.72 -8.43 28.65
N SER A 65 -8.40 -9.59 28.08
CA SER A 65 -8.00 -10.77 28.84
C SER A 65 -6.73 -10.45 29.61
N GLN A 66 -6.93 -10.19 30.90
CA GLN A 66 -5.91 -10.01 31.92
C GLN A 66 -4.96 -11.22 31.88
N ARG A 67 -3.73 -11.02 31.40
CA ARG A 67 -2.63 -11.95 31.66
C ARG A 67 -2.09 -11.65 33.05
N ALA A 68 -2.47 -12.48 34.01
CA ALA A 68 -1.84 -12.61 35.33
C ALA A 68 -0.45 -13.24 35.21
#